data_AF-A0A7H8KL28-F1
#
_entry.id   AF-A0A7H8KL28-F1
#
_cell.length_a   1.000
_cell.length_b   1.000
_cell.length_c   1.000
_cell.angle_alpha   90.00
_cell.angle_beta   90.00
_cell.angle_gamma   90.00
#
_symmetry.space_group_name_H-M   'P 1'
#
loop_
_entity.id
_entity.type
_entity.pdbx_description
1 polymer ?
#
loop_
_entity_poly.entity_id
_entity_poly.type
_entity_poly.pdbx_seq_one_letter_code
_entity_poly.pdbx_strand_id
1 'polypeptide(L)'
;MREVHRSPTPTVTAHLTVEGRIFTARGAKGDLPLHLHPLLDEYLDGLPAGHLVRGAERHAEVVVVSDVLHHHDHLRAAEGIAPMCLGDAKGLLASARVEVFRVREPTDPHAGPAGRPCDSCLALLVDFGVLPGTARDQLAPRPPAEAPDPVPGRSPPEVVDTDLTDSPHLSSTRRGPGQQVWISPFELRARQVAHSADSLADFGAVIGARLLPIGTEEQHSILAVDERGRVFALDQAGEWFLGADLDAALVTLLSGRAPARVRDDGSW
;
A
#
# COMPACT_ATOMS: atom_id res chain seq x y z
N MET A 1 -6.87 31.63 9.90
CA MET A 1 -6.94 30.33 10.58
C MET A 1 -6.62 29.30 9.50
N ARG A 2 -5.39 28.75 9.51
CA ARG A 2 -4.94 27.79 8.50
C ARG A 2 -5.62 26.47 8.81
N GLU A 3 -6.74 26.18 8.15
CA GLU A 3 -7.21 24.80 8.06
C GLU A 3 -6.13 24.04 7.31
N VAL A 4 -5.27 23.36 8.07
CA VAL A 4 -4.37 22.34 7.54
C VAL A 4 -5.32 21.27 7.03
N HIS A 5 -5.57 21.24 5.71
CA HIS A 5 -6.26 20.12 5.08
C HIS A 5 -5.59 18.84 5.56
N ARG A 6 -6.25 18.15 6.48
CA ARG A 6 -5.76 16.90 7.05
C ARG A 6 -5.78 15.93 5.89
N SER A 7 -4.60 15.46 5.47
CA SER A 7 -4.57 14.34 4.53
C SER A 7 -5.33 13.20 5.19
N PRO A 8 -6.42 12.70 4.58
CA PRO A 8 -7.29 11.74 5.24
C PRO A 8 -6.50 10.46 5.54
N THR A 9 -6.67 9.93 6.75
CA THR A 9 -6.17 8.60 7.10
C THR A 9 -6.92 7.53 6.28
N PRO A 10 -6.37 6.33 6.10
CA PRO A 10 -5.04 5.87 6.54
C PRO A 10 -3.92 6.51 5.72
N THR A 11 -2.78 6.77 6.35
CA THR A 11 -1.54 7.11 5.67
C THR A 11 -0.35 6.47 6.39
N VAL A 12 0.85 6.63 5.84
CA VAL A 12 2.09 6.11 6.41
C VAL A 12 3.12 7.24 6.39
N THR A 13 3.97 7.25 7.42
CA THR A 13 5.17 8.08 7.51
C THR A 13 6.39 7.17 7.50
N ALA A 14 7.40 7.49 6.69
CA ALA A 14 8.68 6.80 6.68
C ALA A 14 9.78 7.76 7.14
N HIS A 15 10.65 7.26 8.03
CA HIS A 15 11.87 7.92 8.42
C HIS A 15 13.06 7.16 7.84
N LEU A 16 13.97 7.88 7.18
CA LEU A 16 15.23 7.35 6.71
C LEU A 16 16.37 8.13 7.35
N THR A 17 17.16 7.46 8.19
CA THR A 17 18.36 8.05 8.80
C THR A 17 19.56 7.71 7.95
N VAL A 18 20.25 8.72 7.42
CA VAL A 18 21.43 8.59 6.56
C VAL A 18 22.50 9.53 7.10
N GLU A 19 23.71 9.01 7.35
CA GLU A 19 24.85 9.80 7.87
C GLU A 19 24.51 10.67 9.10
N GLY A 20 23.62 10.17 9.99
CA GLY A 20 23.20 10.87 11.20
C GLY A 20 22.12 11.94 11.00
N ARG A 21 21.65 12.16 9.78
CA ARG A 21 20.50 13.02 9.45
C ARG A 21 19.24 12.19 9.21
N ILE A 22 18.11 12.67 9.75
CA ILE A 22 16.80 12.04 9.54
C ILE A 22 16.07 12.77 8.41
N PHE A 23 15.59 11.99 7.45
CA PHE A 23 14.66 12.41 6.41
C PHE A 23 13.30 11.79 6.70
N THR A 24 12.23 12.55 6.48
CA THR A 24 10.87 12.11 6.78
C THR A 24 9.96 12.43 5.61
N ALA A 25 9.25 11.41 5.12
CA ALA A 25 8.21 11.58 4.12
C ALA A 25 6.91 10.88 4.55
N ARG A 26 5.82 11.23 3.87
CA ARG A 26 4.51 10.60 4.02
C ARG A 26 4.04 10.07 2.68
N GLY A 27 3.11 9.12 2.71
CA GLY A 27 2.41 8.69 1.51
C GLY A 27 1.76 9.88 0.79
N ALA A 28 2.01 10.00 -0.51
CA ALA A 28 1.57 11.11 -1.33
C ALA A 28 0.13 10.89 -1.82
N LYS A 29 -0.82 11.56 -1.17
CA LYS A 29 -2.24 11.58 -1.56
C LYS A 29 -2.61 12.79 -2.41
N GLY A 30 -3.78 12.72 -3.04
CA GLY A 30 -4.34 13.77 -3.91
C GLY A 30 -3.76 13.78 -5.32
N ASP A 31 -4.18 14.72 -6.15
CA ASP A 31 -3.90 14.72 -7.60
C ASP A 31 -2.58 15.40 -7.99
N LEU A 32 -1.77 15.81 -7.01
CA LEU A 32 -0.49 16.45 -7.29
C LEU A 32 0.46 15.46 -8.01
N PRO A 33 1.14 15.90 -9.10
CA PRO A 33 2.18 15.11 -9.72
C PRO A 33 3.32 14.88 -8.74
N LEU A 34 3.85 13.66 -8.75
CA LEU A 34 5.02 13.30 -7.98
C LEU A 34 6.25 13.45 -8.88
N HIS A 35 7.26 14.14 -8.38
CA HIS A 35 8.56 14.27 -9.05
C HIS A 35 9.56 13.40 -8.28
N LEU A 36 9.68 12.14 -8.69
CA LEU A 36 10.63 11.23 -8.09
C LEU A 36 12.03 11.48 -8.64
N HIS A 37 13.01 10.98 -7.90
CA HIS A 37 14.41 10.98 -8.33
C HIS A 37 14.56 10.12 -9.60
N PRO A 38 15.35 10.53 -10.61
CA PRO A 38 15.47 9.78 -11.87
C PRO A 38 15.85 8.30 -11.70
N LEU A 39 16.69 7.96 -10.71
CA LEU A 39 17.03 6.56 -10.40
C LEU A 39 15.82 5.73 -9.91
N LEU A 40 14.86 6.36 -9.22
CA LEU A 40 13.64 5.70 -8.78
C LEU A 40 12.64 5.60 -9.93
N ASP A 41 12.49 6.63 -10.76
CA ASP A 41 11.68 6.55 -11.98
C ASP A 41 12.17 5.40 -12.87
N GLU A 42 13.47 5.34 -13.16
CA GLU A 42 14.07 4.26 -13.96
C GLU A 42 13.86 2.87 -13.32
N TYR A 43 14.00 2.77 -12.00
CA TYR A 43 13.75 1.52 -11.29
C TYR A 43 12.28 1.07 -11.43
N LEU A 44 11.33 1.98 -11.17
CA LEU A 44 9.90 1.68 -11.20
C LEU A 44 9.42 1.37 -12.62
N ASP A 45 9.86 2.13 -13.62
CA ASP A 45 9.55 1.92 -15.04
C ASP A 45 10.15 0.62 -15.59
N GLY A 46 11.27 0.17 -15.00
CA GLY A 46 11.93 -1.09 -15.36
C GLY A 46 11.24 -2.35 -14.83
N LEU A 47 10.28 -2.22 -13.90
CA LEU A 47 9.59 -3.38 -13.32
C LEU A 47 8.52 -3.93 -14.27
N PRO A 48 8.36 -5.26 -14.39
CA PRO A 48 7.28 -5.82 -15.17
C PRO A 48 5.92 -5.46 -14.56
N ALA A 49 4.89 -5.36 -15.40
CA ALA A 49 3.51 -5.20 -14.94
C ALA A 49 3.16 -6.24 -13.87
N GLY A 50 2.37 -5.82 -12.87
CA GLY A 50 2.01 -6.69 -11.75
C GLY A 50 3.01 -6.71 -10.60
N HIS A 51 4.21 -6.13 -10.72
CA HIS A 51 5.23 -6.19 -9.65
C HIS A 51 5.13 -5.04 -8.63
N LEU A 52 4.26 -4.06 -8.89
CA LEU A 52 4.02 -2.95 -8.00
C LEU A 52 2.67 -3.09 -7.30
N VAL A 53 2.68 -3.02 -5.97
CA VAL A 53 1.50 -2.72 -5.17
C VAL A 53 0.91 -1.43 -5.69
N ARG A 54 -0.42 -1.38 -5.72
CA ARG A 54 -1.17 -0.23 -6.20
C ARG A 54 -0.65 1.08 -5.56
N GLY A 55 -0.29 2.04 -6.42
CA GLY A 55 0.20 3.35 -6.00
C GLY A 55 1.57 3.34 -5.30
N ALA A 56 2.36 2.26 -5.43
CA ALA A 56 3.65 2.12 -4.74
C ALA A 56 4.60 3.31 -4.97
N GLU A 57 4.54 3.96 -6.13
CA GLU A 57 5.32 5.15 -6.46
C GLU A 57 5.06 6.32 -5.49
N ARG A 58 3.87 6.34 -4.85
CA ARG A 58 3.44 7.35 -3.88
C ARG A 58 3.65 6.94 -2.43
N HIS A 59 4.19 5.74 -2.16
CA HIS A 59 4.36 5.26 -0.79
C HIS A 59 5.46 6.03 -0.06
N ALA A 60 5.30 6.21 1.25
CA ALA A 60 6.20 7.02 2.08
C ALA A 60 7.65 6.56 1.97
N GLU A 61 7.88 5.25 1.86
CA GLU A 61 9.20 4.64 1.71
C GLU A 61 9.86 5.03 0.39
N VAL A 62 9.10 5.10 -0.71
CA VAL A 62 9.60 5.54 -2.02
C VAL A 62 9.91 7.03 -2.00
N VAL A 63 8.99 7.83 -1.44
CA VAL A 63 9.15 9.29 -1.35
C VAL A 63 10.36 9.65 -0.48
N VAL A 64 10.56 9.02 0.68
CA VAL A 64 11.71 9.35 1.54
C VAL A 64 13.05 8.96 0.90
N VAL A 65 13.12 7.84 0.17
CA VAL A 65 14.32 7.48 -0.60
C VAL A 65 14.55 8.51 -1.71
N SER A 66 13.50 8.91 -2.42
CA SER A 66 13.57 9.96 -3.45
C SER A 66 14.13 11.27 -2.91
N ASP A 67 13.61 11.74 -1.77
CA ASP A 67 14.02 12.99 -1.13
C ASP A 67 15.49 12.95 -0.71
N VAL A 68 15.95 11.81 -0.18
CA VAL A 68 17.36 11.60 0.15
C VAL A 68 18.23 11.67 -1.09
N LEU A 69 17.82 11.03 -2.19
CA LEU A 69 18.62 11.03 -3.42
C LEU A 69 18.69 12.44 -4.03
N HIS A 70 17.56 13.15 -4.14
CA HIS A 70 17.54 14.54 -4.60
C HIS A 70 18.39 15.46 -3.71
N HIS A 71 18.37 15.26 -2.39
CA HIS A 71 19.18 16.06 -1.49
C HIS A 71 20.67 15.89 -1.77
N HIS A 72 21.15 14.66 -1.95
CA HIS A 72 22.57 14.39 -2.21
C HIS A 72 22.98 14.80 -3.61
N ASP A 73 22.13 14.64 -4.62
CA ASP A 73 22.39 15.14 -5.97
C ASP A 73 22.48 16.66 -6.01
N HIS A 74 21.66 17.37 -5.24
CA HIS A 74 21.79 18.81 -5.08
C HIS A 74 23.15 19.21 -4.47
N LEU A 75 23.65 18.46 -3.47
CA LEU A 75 24.98 18.70 -2.89
C LEU A 75 26.10 18.41 -3.90
N ARG A 76 26.02 17.30 -4.63
CA ARG A 76 26.99 16.93 -5.69
C ARG A 76 27.04 17.98 -6.79
N ALA A 77 25.88 18.47 -7.23
CA ALA A 77 25.79 19.53 -8.24
C ALA A 77 26.47 20.83 -7.80
N ALA A 78 26.36 21.19 -6.50
CA ALA A 78 27.06 22.36 -5.94
C ALA A 78 28.60 22.21 -5.98
N GLU A 79 29.10 20.97 -5.99
CA GLU A 79 30.52 20.63 -6.11
C GLU A 79 30.95 20.33 -7.56
N GLY A 80 30.04 20.44 -8.54
CA GLY A 80 30.32 20.11 -9.94
C GLY A 80 30.47 18.61 -10.21
N ILE A 81 30.00 17.76 -9.30
CA ILE A 81 30.00 16.30 -9.42
C ILE A 81 28.73 15.86 -10.15
N ALA A 82 28.85 14.85 -11.03
CA ALA A 82 27.71 14.29 -11.75
C ALA A 82 26.65 13.70 -10.79
N PRO A 83 25.37 13.67 -11.20
CA PRO A 83 24.28 12.97 -10.49
C PRO A 83 24.67 11.54 -10.10
N MET A 84 24.10 11.05 -9.00
CA MET A 84 24.36 9.70 -8.51
C MET A 84 23.96 8.64 -9.54
N CYS A 85 24.82 7.65 -9.71
CA CYS A 85 24.41 6.38 -10.31
C CYS A 85 23.80 5.45 -9.26
N LEU A 86 23.20 4.34 -9.69
CA LEU A 86 22.65 3.33 -8.76
C LEU A 86 23.71 2.78 -7.78
N GLY A 87 24.97 2.67 -8.21
CA GLY A 87 26.08 2.26 -7.34
C GLY A 87 26.36 3.26 -6.22
N ASP A 88 26.35 4.56 -6.54
CA ASP A 88 26.51 5.63 -5.56
C ASP A 88 25.36 5.63 -4.54
N ALA A 89 24.13 5.51 -5.04
CA ALA A 89 22.93 5.44 -4.21
C ALA A 89 22.98 4.26 -3.23
N LYS A 90 23.36 3.06 -3.70
CA LYS A 90 23.56 1.88 -2.84
C LYS A 90 24.64 2.10 -1.80
N GLY A 91 25.76 2.71 -2.18
CA GLY A 91 26.85 3.03 -1.25
C GLY A 91 26.41 3.96 -0.12
N LEU A 92 25.67 5.01 -0.47
CA LEU A 92 25.08 5.96 0.48
C LEU A 92 24.09 5.27 1.42
N LEU A 93 23.15 4.51 0.85
CA LEU A 93 22.01 3.93 1.56
C LEU A 93 22.35 2.66 2.36
N ALA A 94 23.51 2.03 2.12
CA ALA A 94 23.95 0.83 2.83
C ALA A 94 24.07 1.01 4.36
N SER A 95 24.32 2.25 4.81
CA SER A 95 24.37 2.60 6.25
C SER A 95 23.05 3.15 6.79
N ALA A 96 22.02 3.25 5.94
CA ALA A 96 20.77 3.89 6.30
C ALA A 96 19.97 3.03 7.28
N ARG A 97 19.14 3.69 8.09
CA ARG A 97 18.13 3.02 8.93
C ARG A 97 16.76 3.51 8.54
N VAL A 98 15.86 2.58 8.27
CA VAL A 98 14.47 2.88 7.91
C VAL A 98 13.53 2.52 9.06
N GLU A 99 12.62 3.43 9.37
CA GLU A 99 11.51 3.22 10.31
C GLU A 99 10.20 3.65 9.65
N VAL A 100 9.17 2.81 9.72
CA VAL A 100 7.89 3.05 9.05
C VAL A 100 6.78 3.07 10.08
N PHE A 101 5.90 4.07 10.01
CA PHE A 101 4.81 4.30 10.95
C PHE A 101 3.50 4.43 10.20
N ARG A 102 2.49 3.64 10.57
CA ARG A 102 1.12 3.76 10.10
C ARG A 102 0.41 4.86 10.88
N VAL A 103 -0.07 5.87 10.17
CA VAL A 103 -0.88 6.96 10.72
C VAL A 103 -2.33 6.63 10.44
N ARG A 104 -3.04 6.26 11.50
CA ARG A 104 -4.41 5.74 11.48
C ARG A 104 -5.24 6.41 12.58
N GLU A 105 -6.53 6.11 12.63
CA GLU A 105 -7.41 6.59 13.69
C GLU A 105 -6.90 6.16 15.08
N PRO A 106 -7.11 6.97 16.14
CA PRO A 106 -6.56 6.69 17.47
C PRO A 106 -6.96 5.35 18.07
N THR A 107 -8.12 4.81 17.67
CA THR A 107 -8.66 3.52 18.14
C THR A 107 -8.20 2.33 17.30
N ASP A 108 -7.41 2.57 16.25
CA ASP A 108 -6.85 1.52 15.40
C ASP A 108 -5.68 0.81 16.10
N PRO A 109 -5.79 -0.50 16.39
CA PRO A 109 -4.73 -1.26 17.05
C PRO A 109 -3.46 -1.41 16.19
N HIS A 110 -3.51 -1.10 14.90
CA HIS A 110 -2.40 -1.15 13.96
C HIS A 110 -1.76 0.22 13.70
N ALA A 111 -2.18 1.28 14.41
CA ALA A 111 -1.50 2.57 14.40
C ALA A 111 -0.10 2.49 15.03
N GLY A 112 0.83 3.33 14.57
CA GLY A 112 2.20 3.36 15.08
C GLY A 112 3.17 2.53 14.22
N PRO A 113 4.26 1.99 14.79
CA PRO A 113 5.29 1.28 14.02
C PRO A 113 4.72 0.14 13.16
N ALA A 114 5.07 0.13 11.88
CA ALA A 114 4.71 -0.94 10.96
C ALA A 114 5.64 -2.14 11.15
N GLY A 115 5.09 -3.35 11.22
CA GLY A 115 5.90 -4.58 11.31
C GLY A 115 6.72 -4.87 10.05
N ARG A 116 6.26 -4.42 8.89
CA ARG A 116 7.00 -4.39 7.62
C ARG A 116 6.37 -3.39 6.64
N PRO A 117 7.14 -2.87 5.66
CA PRO A 117 6.59 -2.11 4.53
C PRO A 117 5.78 -3.03 3.58
N CYS A 118 5.08 -2.44 2.61
CA CYS A 118 4.40 -3.22 1.57
C CYS A 118 5.40 -4.02 0.71
N ASP A 119 4.95 -5.02 -0.04
CA ASP A 119 5.82 -5.89 -0.84
C ASP A 119 6.72 -5.12 -1.83
N SER A 120 6.21 -4.09 -2.50
CA SER A 120 7.00 -3.28 -3.43
C SER A 120 8.02 -2.38 -2.73
N CYS A 121 7.63 -1.73 -1.64
CA CYS A 121 8.55 -0.94 -0.84
C CYS A 121 9.65 -1.81 -0.21
N LEU A 122 9.32 -3.02 0.24
CA LEU A 122 10.31 -3.98 0.74
C LEU A 122 11.31 -4.36 -0.36
N ALA A 123 10.83 -4.68 -1.56
CA ALA A 123 11.69 -5.02 -2.70
C ALA A 123 12.64 -3.86 -3.06
N LEU A 124 12.09 -2.64 -3.16
CA LEU A 124 12.85 -1.42 -3.44
C LEU A 124 13.90 -1.14 -2.37
N LEU A 125 13.54 -1.22 -1.09
CA LEU A 125 14.48 -0.98 0.01
C LEU A 125 15.63 -1.99 0.01
N VAL A 126 15.39 -3.24 -0.42
CA VAL A 126 16.48 -4.21 -0.65
C VAL A 126 17.31 -3.83 -1.87
N ASP A 127 16.67 -3.47 -2.98
CA ASP A 127 17.35 -3.13 -4.23
C ASP A 127 18.20 -1.87 -4.14
N PHE A 128 17.83 -0.91 -3.30
CA PHE A 128 18.61 0.29 -3.01
C PHE A 128 19.60 0.10 -1.86
N GLY A 129 19.66 -1.08 -1.24
CA GLY A 129 20.63 -1.42 -0.21
C GLY A 129 20.31 -0.92 1.20
N VAL A 130 19.09 -0.41 1.44
CA VAL A 130 18.61 0.01 2.76
C VAL A 130 18.32 -1.20 3.66
N LEU A 131 17.73 -2.24 3.10
CA LEU A 131 17.45 -3.50 3.79
C LEU A 131 18.38 -4.62 3.30
N PRO A 132 18.71 -5.60 4.17
CA PRO A 132 19.52 -6.73 3.76
C PRO A 132 18.80 -7.59 2.73
N GLY A 133 19.55 -8.26 1.85
CA GLY A 133 19.01 -9.15 0.82
C GLY A 133 18.07 -10.24 1.35
N THR A 134 18.31 -10.72 2.57
CA THR A 134 17.47 -11.73 3.25
C THR A 134 16.05 -11.24 3.54
N ALA A 135 15.79 -9.92 3.54
CA ALA A 135 14.44 -9.41 3.69
C ALA A 135 13.51 -9.87 2.55
N ARG A 136 14.06 -10.21 1.37
CA ARG A 136 13.29 -10.74 0.24
C ARG A 136 12.53 -12.02 0.54
N ASP A 137 12.96 -12.80 1.53
CA ASP A 137 12.26 -14.03 1.92
C ASP A 137 10.80 -13.73 2.35
N GLN A 138 10.51 -12.51 2.78
CA GLN A 138 9.16 -12.05 3.13
C GLN A 138 8.26 -11.81 1.92
N LEU A 139 8.80 -11.77 0.70
CA LEU A 139 8.05 -11.61 -0.56
C LEU A 139 7.61 -12.96 -1.16
N ALA A 140 8.08 -14.06 -0.57
CA ALA A 140 7.78 -15.40 -1.07
C ALA A 140 6.25 -15.56 -1.20
N PRO A 141 5.76 -16.04 -2.36
CA PRO A 141 4.35 -16.37 -2.52
C PRO A 141 3.92 -17.29 -1.38
N ARG A 142 2.86 -16.92 -0.67
CA ARG A 142 2.25 -17.82 0.30
C ARG A 142 1.33 -18.75 -0.50
N PRO A 143 1.60 -20.07 -0.56
CA PRO A 143 0.62 -20.99 -1.14
C PRO A 143 -0.70 -20.82 -0.36
N PRO A 144 -1.86 -21.01 -1.00
CA PRO A 144 -3.11 -21.11 -0.25
C PRO A 144 -2.90 -22.14 0.86
N ALA A 145 -3.29 -21.80 2.09
CA ALA A 145 -3.27 -22.79 3.15
C ALA A 145 -4.03 -24.02 2.63
N GLU A 146 -3.47 -25.22 2.79
CA GLU A 146 -4.25 -26.44 2.63
C GLU A 146 -5.33 -26.40 3.70
N ALA A 147 -6.49 -25.84 3.35
CA ALA A 147 -7.68 -26.05 4.12
C ALA A 147 -7.96 -27.56 4.02
N PRO A 148 -8.12 -28.28 5.15
CA PRO A 148 -8.62 -29.64 5.07
C PRO A 148 -9.91 -29.61 4.25
N ASP A 149 -10.06 -30.52 3.29
CA ASP A 149 -11.30 -30.67 2.55
C ASP A 149 -12.44 -30.74 3.58
N PRO A 150 -13.32 -29.73 3.66
CA PRO A 150 -14.32 -29.68 4.72
C PRO A 150 -15.24 -30.91 4.64
N VAL A 151 -15.32 -31.58 3.47
CA VAL A 151 -15.98 -32.88 3.31
C VAL A 151 -15.24 -33.75 2.28
N PRO A 152 -14.39 -34.71 2.71
CA PRO A 152 -13.64 -35.58 1.81
C PRO A 152 -14.51 -36.25 0.73
N GLY A 153 -14.24 -35.95 -0.54
CA GLY A 153 -14.84 -36.66 -1.68
C GLY A 153 -16.06 -36.01 -2.34
N ARG A 154 -16.37 -34.74 -2.04
CA ARG A 154 -17.40 -33.98 -2.78
C ARG A 154 -16.75 -33.14 -3.88
N SER A 155 -17.09 -33.36 -5.15
CA SER A 155 -16.79 -32.37 -6.21
C SER A 155 -17.47 -31.04 -5.85
N PRO A 156 -16.81 -29.88 -5.95
CA PRO A 156 -17.27 -28.67 -5.29
C PRO A 156 -18.58 -28.18 -5.93
N PRO A 157 -19.71 -28.13 -5.20
CA PRO A 157 -20.60 -27.01 -5.40
C PRO A 157 -19.98 -25.80 -4.69
N GLU A 158 -20.31 -24.59 -5.13
CA GLU A 158 -20.09 -23.38 -4.33
C GLU A 158 -20.51 -23.65 -2.88
N VAL A 159 -19.57 -23.64 -1.94
CA VAL A 159 -19.90 -23.70 -0.51
C VAL A 159 -19.07 -22.67 0.22
N VAL A 160 -19.79 -21.65 0.66
CA VAL A 160 -19.42 -20.70 1.71
C VAL A 160 -19.32 -21.46 3.03
N ASP A 161 -18.21 -21.30 3.75
CA ASP A 161 -18.06 -21.81 5.11
C ASP A 161 -19.06 -21.10 6.05
N THR A 162 -19.85 -21.87 6.80
CA THR A 162 -20.85 -21.37 7.75
C THR A 162 -20.62 -21.96 9.13
N ASP A 163 -19.40 -21.92 9.66
CA ASP A 163 -19.23 -21.87 11.11
C ASP A 163 -19.66 -20.47 11.61
N LEU A 164 -20.87 -20.40 12.18
CA LEU A 164 -21.50 -19.17 12.67
C LEU A 164 -21.08 -18.78 14.10
N THR A 165 -20.09 -19.42 14.69
CA THR A 165 -19.48 -18.94 15.95
C THR A 165 -18.36 -17.93 15.72
N ASP A 166 -17.72 -17.99 14.56
CA ASP A 166 -16.95 -16.90 13.97
C ASP A 166 -17.86 -16.16 12.97
N SER A 167 -17.76 -14.84 12.85
CA SER A 167 -18.56 -14.17 11.82
C SER A 167 -18.10 -14.66 10.43
N PRO A 168 -19.00 -15.05 9.51
CA PRO A 168 -18.61 -15.47 8.17
C PRO A 168 -17.76 -14.36 7.54
N HIS A 169 -16.57 -14.73 7.07
CA HIS A 169 -15.60 -13.81 6.49
C HIS A 169 -14.97 -14.47 5.26
N LEU A 170 -14.62 -13.65 4.26
CA LEU A 170 -13.91 -14.10 3.08
C LEU A 170 -12.46 -13.66 3.20
N SER A 171 -11.50 -14.54 2.93
CA SER A 171 -10.09 -14.18 2.91
C SER A 171 -9.37 -14.78 1.71
N SER A 172 -8.29 -14.13 1.29
CA SER A 172 -7.38 -14.63 0.28
C SER A 172 -5.96 -14.46 0.79
N THR A 173 -5.19 -15.55 0.76
CA THR A 173 -3.75 -15.51 1.07
C THR A 173 -2.90 -15.37 -0.18
N ARG A 174 -3.51 -15.21 -1.38
CA ARG A 174 -2.76 -15.05 -2.62
C ARG A 174 -1.86 -13.83 -2.50
N ARG A 175 -0.61 -14.03 -2.90
CA ARG A 175 0.42 -13.01 -2.92
C ARG A 175 1.31 -13.23 -4.14
N GLY A 176 1.61 -12.16 -4.86
CA GLY A 176 2.56 -12.20 -5.97
C GLY A 176 2.18 -11.28 -7.12
N PRO A 177 2.91 -11.35 -8.24
CA PRO A 177 2.61 -10.55 -9.40
C PRO A 177 1.21 -10.78 -9.95
N GLY A 178 0.47 -9.71 -10.22
CA GLY A 178 -0.84 -9.74 -10.87
C GLY A 178 -0.80 -9.34 -12.34
N GLN A 179 -1.96 -9.05 -12.94
CA GLN A 179 -2.06 -8.60 -14.33
C GLN A 179 -1.42 -7.23 -14.56
N GLN A 180 -1.59 -6.32 -13.61
CA GLN A 180 -1.15 -4.92 -13.71
C GLN A 180 -0.55 -4.42 -12.39
N VAL A 181 -1.09 -4.84 -11.24
CA VAL A 181 -0.57 -4.54 -9.90
C VAL A 181 -0.32 -5.82 -9.11
N TRP A 182 0.47 -5.73 -8.06
CA TRP A 182 0.75 -6.82 -7.13
C TRP A 182 -0.53 -7.26 -6.43
N ILE A 183 -0.72 -8.58 -6.33
CA ILE A 183 -1.82 -9.17 -5.58
C ILE A 183 -1.39 -9.24 -4.12
N SER A 184 -2.12 -8.53 -3.26
CA SER A 184 -1.95 -8.54 -1.81
C SER A 184 -3.00 -9.43 -1.14
N PRO A 185 -2.63 -10.20 -0.10
CA PRO A 185 -3.58 -10.87 0.77
C PRO A 185 -4.60 -9.91 1.39
N PHE A 186 -5.85 -10.37 1.51
CA PHE A 186 -6.93 -9.57 2.06
C PHE A 186 -7.89 -10.38 2.93
N GLU A 187 -8.57 -9.69 3.83
CA GLU A 187 -9.58 -10.24 4.73
C GLU A 187 -10.82 -9.33 4.71
N LEU A 188 -11.96 -9.87 4.29
CA LEU A 188 -13.27 -9.24 4.38
C LEU A 188 -13.90 -9.55 5.74
N ARG A 189 -13.45 -8.81 6.75
CA ARG A 189 -13.91 -8.90 8.13
C ARG A 189 -14.15 -7.50 8.69
N ALA A 190 -15.37 -6.98 8.49
CA ALA A 190 -15.75 -5.60 8.85
C ALA A 190 -15.38 -5.17 10.27
N ARG A 191 -15.53 -6.07 11.27
CA ARG A 191 -15.20 -5.77 12.67
C ARG A 191 -13.75 -5.37 12.90
N GLN A 192 -12.81 -5.89 12.09
CA GLN A 192 -11.38 -5.63 12.23
C GLN A 192 -11.01 -4.20 11.86
N VAL A 193 -11.81 -3.58 10.99
CA VAL A 193 -11.61 -2.21 10.47
C VAL A 193 -12.73 -1.26 10.94
N ALA A 194 -13.48 -1.62 11.98
CA ALA A 194 -14.56 -0.79 12.51
C ALA A 194 -14.09 0.56 13.08
N HIS A 195 -12.80 0.68 13.42
CA HIS A 195 -12.14 1.90 13.87
C HIS A 195 -11.88 2.91 12.75
N SER A 196 -12.34 2.68 11.50
CA SER A 196 -12.06 3.53 10.34
C SER A 196 -13.19 4.51 10.00
N ALA A 197 -14.10 4.72 10.95
CA ALA A 197 -15.35 5.44 10.70
C ALA A 197 -15.11 6.90 10.30
N ASP A 198 -14.16 7.61 10.93
CA ASP A 198 -13.89 9.01 10.61
C ASP A 198 -13.24 9.13 9.23
N SER A 199 -12.28 8.25 8.92
CA SER A 199 -11.60 8.17 7.62
C SER A 199 -12.58 7.90 6.48
N LEU A 200 -13.53 6.99 6.71
CA LEU A 200 -14.57 6.67 5.74
C LEU A 200 -15.64 7.76 5.62
N ALA A 201 -15.90 8.51 6.69
CA ALA A 201 -16.78 9.67 6.64
C ALA A 201 -16.15 10.81 5.81
N ASP A 202 -14.87 11.09 6.02
CA ASP A 202 -14.11 12.07 5.24
C ASP A 202 -14.11 11.71 3.74
N PHE A 203 -13.79 10.46 3.40
CA PHE A 203 -13.83 10.01 2.01
C PHE A 203 -15.28 9.98 1.45
N GLY A 204 -16.25 9.59 2.26
CA GLY A 204 -17.67 9.57 1.88
C GLY A 204 -18.19 10.96 1.51
N ALA A 205 -17.68 12.02 2.16
CA ALA A 205 -17.99 13.40 1.79
C ALA A 205 -17.45 13.79 0.40
N VAL A 206 -16.28 13.25 0.00
CA VAL A 206 -15.68 13.47 -1.33
C VAL A 206 -16.52 12.82 -2.43
N ILE A 207 -16.92 11.56 -2.24
CA ILE A 207 -17.68 10.80 -3.28
C ILE A 207 -19.19 10.99 -3.19
N GLY A 208 -19.68 11.78 -2.23
CA GLY A 208 -21.10 12.03 -1.99
C GLY A 208 -21.90 10.78 -1.65
N ALA A 209 -21.31 9.82 -0.93
CA ALA A 209 -21.94 8.55 -0.56
C ALA A 209 -21.45 8.05 0.81
N ARG A 210 -22.32 7.39 1.56
CA ARG A 210 -21.95 6.77 2.84
C ARG A 210 -21.18 5.47 2.60
N LEU A 211 -20.09 5.29 3.34
CA LEU A 211 -19.23 4.11 3.28
C LEU A 211 -19.32 3.28 4.55
N LEU A 212 -19.21 1.97 4.39
CA LEU A 212 -19.13 0.98 5.45
C LEU A 212 -17.84 0.17 5.28
N PRO A 213 -17.05 -0.04 6.36
CA PRO A 213 -15.85 -0.85 6.28
C PRO A 213 -16.22 -2.32 6.09
N ILE A 214 -15.54 -3.00 5.16
CA ILE A 214 -15.77 -4.42 4.87
C ILE A 214 -14.54 -5.29 5.14
N GLY A 215 -13.33 -4.71 5.16
CA GLY A 215 -12.11 -5.49 5.32
C GLY A 215 -10.81 -4.72 5.15
N THR A 216 -9.72 -5.43 4.91
CA THR A 216 -8.39 -4.86 4.72
C THR A 216 -7.52 -5.70 3.77
N GLU A 217 -6.64 -5.04 3.02
CA GLU A 217 -5.51 -5.68 2.31
C GLU A 217 -4.25 -5.53 3.18
N GLU A 218 -3.78 -6.63 3.78
CA GLU A 218 -2.55 -6.72 4.59
C GLU A 218 -2.34 -5.66 5.68
N GLN A 219 -3.40 -5.05 6.24
CA GLN A 219 -3.24 -3.87 7.12
C GLN A 219 -2.45 -2.73 6.45
N HIS A 220 -2.50 -2.64 5.12
CA HIS A 220 -1.98 -1.50 4.35
C HIS A 220 -3.13 -0.68 3.77
N SER A 221 -4.21 -1.35 3.34
CA SER A 221 -5.41 -0.71 2.80
C SER A 221 -6.65 -1.07 3.62
N ILE A 222 -7.57 -0.13 3.76
CA ILE A 222 -8.93 -0.33 4.25
C ILE A 222 -9.81 -0.62 3.04
N LEU A 223 -10.67 -1.63 3.12
CA LEU A 223 -11.66 -1.93 2.09
C LEU A 223 -13.03 -1.48 2.60
N ALA A 224 -13.78 -0.78 1.75
CA ALA A 224 -15.09 -0.24 2.09
C ALA A 224 -16.09 -0.42 0.94
N VAL A 225 -17.37 -0.50 1.30
CA VAL A 225 -18.50 -0.51 0.35
C VAL A 225 -19.39 0.68 0.62
N ASP A 226 -19.88 1.32 -0.42
CA ASP A 226 -20.85 2.39 -0.27
C ASP A 226 -22.30 1.90 -0.27
N GLU A 227 -23.25 2.79 0.04
CA GLU A 227 -24.68 2.49 0.05
C GLU A 227 -25.26 2.11 -1.33
N ARG A 228 -24.48 2.27 -2.41
CA ARG A 228 -24.84 1.92 -3.79
C ARG A 228 -24.22 0.58 -4.21
N GLY A 229 -23.47 -0.09 -3.31
CA GLY A 229 -22.79 -1.35 -3.56
C GLY A 229 -21.38 -1.22 -4.16
N ARG A 230 -20.91 0.00 -4.44
CA ARG A 230 -19.58 0.24 -5.03
C ARG A 230 -18.50 -0.01 -3.99
N VAL A 231 -17.42 -0.66 -4.40
CA VAL A 231 -16.33 -1.06 -3.50
C VAL A 231 -15.09 -0.23 -3.75
N PHE A 232 -14.46 0.21 -2.66
CA PHE A 232 -13.28 1.07 -2.66
C PHE A 232 -12.18 0.52 -1.75
N ALA A 233 -10.95 0.92 -2.07
CA ALA A 233 -9.78 0.72 -1.22
C ALA A 233 -9.17 2.08 -0.83
N LEU A 234 -8.76 2.23 0.43
CA LEU A 234 -8.11 3.44 0.94
C LEU A 234 -6.77 3.06 1.57
N ASP A 235 -5.67 3.63 1.07
CA ASP A 235 -4.31 3.36 1.54
C ASP A 235 -3.46 4.64 1.59
N GLN A 236 -2.15 4.49 1.78
CA GLN A 236 -1.22 5.63 1.87
C GLN A 236 -1.03 6.42 0.56
N ALA A 237 -1.38 5.85 -0.61
CA ALA A 237 -1.27 6.49 -1.92
C ALA A 237 -2.57 7.15 -2.39
N GLY A 238 -3.69 6.84 -1.72
CA GLY A 238 -4.98 7.48 -1.92
C GLY A 238 -6.12 6.48 -1.90
N GLU A 239 -7.16 6.82 -2.66
CA GLU A 239 -8.43 6.11 -2.70
C GLU A 239 -8.67 5.54 -4.10
N TRP A 240 -9.25 4.34 -4.17
CA TRP A 240 -9.30 3.54 -5.40
C TRP A 240 -10.66 2.89 -5.57
N PHE A 241 -11.24 2.98 -6.77
CA PHE A 241 -12.47 2.30 -7.13
C PHE A 241 -12.18 0.87 -7.61
N LEU A 242 -12.56 -0.13 -6.79
CA LEU A 242 -12.28 -1.54 -7.07
C LEU A 242 -13.32 -2.19 -7.98
N GLY A 243 -14.59 -1.79 -7.87
CA GLY A 243 -15.68 -2.41 -8.62
C GLY A 243 -17.04 -1.81 -8.31
N ALA A 244 -17.98 -2.01 -9.24
CA ALA A 244 -19.37 -1.57 -9.08
C ALA A 244 -20.15 -2.38 -8.04
N ASP A 245 -19.65 -3.58 -7.73
CA ASP A 245 -20.16 -4.52 -6.74
C ASP A 245 -19.00 -5.36 -6.16
N LEU A 246 -19.33 -6.22 -5.20
CA LEU A 246 -18.35 -7.08 -4.53
C LEU A 246 -17.68 -8.06 -5.48
N ASP A 247 -18.40 -8.64 -6.43
CA ASP A 247 -17.86 -9.63 -7.36
C ASP A 247 -16.82 -8.99 -8.29
N ALA A 248 -17.13 -7.80 -8.83
CA ALA A 248 -16.19 -7.02 -9.63
C ALA A 248 -14.94 -6.63 -8.82
N ALA A 249 -15.12 -6.23 -7.55
CA ALA A 249 -14.00 -5.90 -6.68
C ALA A 249 -13.11 -7.11 -6.38
N LEU A 250 -13.70 -8.28 -6.13
CA LEU A 250 -12.96 -9.53 -5.93
C LEU A 250 -12.17 -9.91 -7.18
N VAL A 251 -12.75 -9.76 -8.37
CA VAL A 251 -12.02 -9.97 -9.63
C VAL A 251 -10.83 -9.01 -9.72
N THR A 252 -11.00 -7.72 -9.41
CA THR A 252 -9.91 -6.73 -9.40
C THR A 252 -8.79 -7.14 -8.46
N LEU A 253 -9.09 -7.46 -7.21
CA LEU A 253 -8.12 -7.85 -6.17
C LEU A 253 -7.41 -9.17 -6.49
N LEU A 254 -8.17 -10.22 -6.85
CA LEU A 254 -7.63 -11.56 -7.04
C LEU A 254 -6.83 -11.72 -8.34
N SER A 255 -7.09 -10.88 -9.33
CA SER A 255 -6.35 -10.89 -10.60
C SER A 255 -5.24 -9.83 -10.67
N GLY A 256 -5.19 -8.91 -9.70
CA GLY A 256 -4.23 -7.80 -9.68
C GLY A 256 -4.43 -6.86 -10.86
N ARG A 257 -5.68 -6.50 -11.17
CA ARG A 257 -5.97 -5.42 -12.12
C ARG A 257 -5.76 -4.07 -11.44
N ALA A 258 -5.29 -3.07 -12.19
CA ALA A 258 -5.12 -1.73 -11.68
C ALA A 258 -6.51 -1.06 -11.54
N PRO A 259 -6.98 -0.74 -10.32
CA PRO A 259 -8.22 -0.01 -10.16
C PRO A 259 -8.06 1.47 -10.55
N ALA A 260 -9.17 2.13 -10.88
CA ALA A 260 -9.18 3.56 -11.12
C ALA A 260 -8.92 4.31 -9.81
N ARG A 261 -8.05 5.32 -9.85
CA ARG A 261 -7.81 6.19 -8.69
C ARG A 261 -8.90 7.24 -8.60
N VAL A 262 -9.42 7.44 -7.41
CA VAL A 262 -10.38 8.50 -7.12
C VAL A 262 -9.63 9.84 -7.03
N ARG A 263 -10.15 10.83 -7.75
CA ARG A 263 -9.64 12.20 -7.81
C ARG A 263 -10.13 13.02 -6.62
N ASP A 264 -9.51 14.17 -6.40
CA ASP A 264 -9.89 15.09 -5.31
C ASP A 264 -11.33 15.64 -5.46
N ASP A 265 -11.90 15.59 -6.67
CA ASP A 265 -13.29 15.96 -6.96
C ASP A 265 -14.29 14.78 -6.84
N GLY A 266 -13.81 13.60 -6.44
CA GLY A 266 -14.62 12.39 -6.29
C GLY A 266 -14.90 11.61 -7.59
N SER A 267 -14.32 12.01 -8.73
CA SER A 267 -14.39 11.25 -9.99
C SER A 267 -13.31 10.17 -10.11
N TRP A 268 -13.49 9.19 -11.00
CA TRP A 268 -12.51 8.13 -11.30
C TRP A 268 -12.67 7.57 -12.72
#